data_AF-A0A968B8H2-F1
#
_entry.id   AF-A0A968B8H2-F1
#
_cell.length_a   1.000
_cell.length_b   1.000
_cell.length_c   1.000
_cell.angle_alpha   90.00
_cell.angle_beta   90.00
_cell.angle_gamma   90.00
#
_symmetry.space_group_name_H-M   'P 1'
#
loop_
_entity.id
_entity.type
_entity.pdbx_description
1 polymer ?
#
loop_
_entity_poly.entity_id
_entity_poly.type
_entity_poly.pdbx_seq_one_letter_code
_entity_poly.pdbx_strand_id
1 'polypeptide(L)'
;MGWVPTAAIIAGGILQAGASIRGGYAAGQAADYNAAMARYEAEHQKKRAAFEEEQHREDVARFLGRQMVAGAAGGGTTTTGSDITPLIETAKAGEVDAAIIRYGGAIESWRAEQASNLYRAQAGEYRTAGWVGAGSSLINTIGQYDWKSKYPTTRKFKPSPLTKKWALKEKFGLR
;
A
#
# COMPACT_ATOMS: atom_id res chain seq x y z
N MET A 1 22.32 -46.86 6.34
CA MET A 1 22.73 -45.50 6.78
C MET A 1 22.09 -44.44 5.87
N GLY A 2 20.76 -44.23 5.90
CA GLY A 2 20.07 -43.44 4.86
C GLY A 2 18.94 -42.51 5.31
N TRP A 3 18.75 -42.30 6.62
CA TRP A 3 17.60 -41.54 7.16
C TRP A 3 17.92 -40.07 7.49
N VAL A 4 19.19 -39.69 7.44
CA VAL A 4 19.66 -38.33 7.76
C VAL A 4 19.34 -37.28 6.68
N PRO A 5 19.32 -37.58 5.36
CA PRO A 5 19.07 -36.54 4.35
C PRO A 5 17.64 -36.01 4.38
N THR A 6 16.66 -36.86 4.70
CA THR A 6 15.23 -36.51 4.71
C THR A 6 14.90 -35.53 5.83
N ALA A 7 15.44 -35.78 7.03
CA ALA A 7 15.25 -34.90 8.18
C ALA A 7 15.91 -33.53 7.99
N ALA A 8 17.10 -33.47 7.38
CA ALA A 8 17.80 -32.21 7.12
C ALA A 8 17.10 -31.34 6.06
N ILE A 9 16.51 -31.95 5.02
CA ILE A 9 15.74 -31.23 3.98
C ILE A 9 14.39 -30.76 4.52
N ILE A 10 13.70 -31.58 5.33
CA ILE A 10 12.47 -31.17 6.02
C ILE A 10 12.77 -30.02 7.00
N ALA A 11 13.89 -30.08 7.75
CA ALA A 11 14.31 -28.99 8.63
C ALA A 11 14.64 -27.69 7.87
N GLY A 12 15.30 -27.79 6.70
CA GLY A 12 15.56 -26.65 5.82
C GLY A 12 14.29 -26.03 5.25
N GLY A 13 13.32 -26.86 4.82
CA GLY A 13 12.01 -26.41 4.34
C GLY A 13 11.14 -25.75 5.43
N ILE A 14 11.23 -26.23 6.68
CA ILE A 14 10.54 -25.62 7.83
C ILE A 14 11.13 -24.25 8.16
N LEU A 15 12.46 -24.10 8.12
CA LEU A 15 13.12 -22.81 8.34
C LEU A 15 12.72 -21.78 7.27
N GLN A 16 12.65 -22.21 6.00
CA GLN A 16 12.27 -21.34 4.89
C GLN A 16 10.79 -20.96 4.93
N ALA A 17 9.90 -21.91 5.30
CA ALA A 17 8.48 -21.64 5.54
C ALA A 17 8.25 -20.66 6.72
N GLY A 18 9.02 -20.79 7.80
CA GLY A 18 8.96 -19.87 8.94
C GLY A 18 9.43 -18.45 8.63
N ALA A 19 10.34 -18.28 7.67
CA ALA A 19 10.76 -16.98 7.16
C ALA A 19 9.68 -16.32 6.29
N SER A 20 9.01 -17.09 5.43
CA SER A 20 7.90 -16.61 4.58
C SER A 20 6.69 -16.13 5.39
N ILE A 21 6.33 -16.87 6.46
CA ILE A 21 5.23 -16.48 7.36
C ILE A 21 5.60 -15.18 8.09
N ARG A 22 6.79 -15.11 8.69
CA ARG A 22 7.24 -13.90 9.40
C ARG A 22 7.30 -12.67 8.49
N GLY A 23 7.77 -12.84 7.25
CA GLY A 23 7.78 -11.78 6.23
C GLY A 23 6.37 -11.28 5.89
N GLY A 24 5.42 -12.19 5.66
CA GLY A 24 4.02 -11.83 5.37
C GLY A 24 3.32 -11.12 6.53
N TYR A 25 3.56 -11.54 7.77
CA TYR A 25 3.03 -10.86 8.96
C TYR A 25 3.60 -9.46 9.16
N ALA A 26 4.91 -9.28 8.98
CA ALA A 26 5.57 -7.98 9.08
C ALA A 26 5.06 -7.01 7.99
N ALA A 27 4.95 -7.48 6.74
CA ALA A 27 4.38 -6.70 5.65
C ALA A 27 2.90 -6.33 5.92
N GLY A 28 2.12 -7.28 6.46
CA GLY A 28 0.74 -7.01 6.86
C GLY A 28 0.62 -5.98 7.99
N GLN A 29 1.52 -6.01 8.98
CA GLN A 29 1.54 -5.03 10.06
C GLN A 29 1.92 -3.62 9.56
N ALA A 30 2.87 -3.52 8.63
CA ALA A 30 3.20 -2.25 7.98
C ALA A 30 2.02 -1.69 7.19
N ALA A 31 1.29 -2.54 6.46
CA ALA A 31 0.08 -2.14 5.74
C ALA A 31 -1.04 -1.70 6.70
N ASP A 32 -1.24 -2.39 7.83
CA ASP A 32 -2.20 -1.97 8.87
C ASP A 32 -1.84 -0.61 9.48
N TYR A 33 -0.54 -0.34 9.69
CA TYR A 33 -0.07 0.97 10.14
C TYR A 33 -0.39 2.07 9.12
N ASN A 34 -0.10 1.82 7.83
CA ASN A 34 -0.44 2.75 6.76
C ASN A 34 -1.96 2.97 6.66
N ALA A 35 -2.75 1.93 6.89
CA ALA A 35 -4.21 2.03 6.94
C ALA A 35 -4.69 2.92 8.10
N ALA A 36 -4.04 2.83 9.27
CA ALA A 36 -4.36 3.69 10.40
C ALA A 36 -3.99 5.15 10.11
N MET A 37 -2.79 5.40 9.56
CA MET A 37 -2.37 6.74 9.15
C MET A 37 -3.32 7.35 8.13
N ALA A 38 -3.78 6.59 7.14
CA ALA A 38 -4.76 7.06 6.16
C ALA A 38 -6.11 7.44 6.81
N ARG A 39 -6.53 6.78 7.90
CA ARG A 39 -7.74 7.18 8.65
C ARG A 39 -7.53 8.47 9.43
N TYR A 40 -6.38 8.61 10.09
CA TYR A 40 -6.04 9.86 10.77
C TYR A 40 -6.00 11.02 9.79
N GLU A 41 -5.44 10.81 8.60
CA GLU A 41 -5.48 11.78 7.52
C GLU A 41 -6.92 12.11 7.13
N ALA A 42 -7.78 11.10 6.93
CA ALA A 42 -9.19 11.33 6.59
C ALA A 42 -9.93 12.21 7.63
N GLU A 43 -9.69 11.98 8.93
CA GLU A 43 -10.26 12.79 10.00
C GLU A 43 -9.68 14.21 10.04
N HIS A 44 -8.36 14.32 9.85
CA HIS A 44 -7.68 15.61 9.80
C HIS A 44 -8.19 16.47 8.64
N GLN A 45 -8.41 15.88 7.46
CA GLN A 45 -8.95 16.55 6.29
C GLN A 45 -10.37 17.08 6.53
N LYS A 46 -11.24 16.29 7.18
CA LYS A 46 -12.58 16.75 7.60
C LYS A 46 -12.49 17.95 8.54
N LYS A 47 -11.60 17.91 9.54
CA LYS A 47 -11.41 19.00 10.50
C LYS A 47 -10.84 20.25 9.84
N ARG A 48 -9.86 20.10 8.94
CA ARG A 48 -9.26 21.21 8.20
C ARG A 48 -10.31 21.91 7.34
N ALA A 49 -11.11 21.15 6.59
CA ALA A 49 -12.16 21.72 5.75
C ALA A 49 -13.25 22.43 6.57
N ALA A 50 -13.64 21.88 7.73
CA ALA A 50 -14.60 22.56 8.62
C ALA A 50 -14.04 23.88 9.18
N PHE A 51 -12.74 23.92 9.49
CA PHE A 51 -12.08 25.15 9.93
C PHE A 51 -11.98 26.18 8.80
N GLU A 52 -11.63 25.74 7.60
CA GLU A 52 -11.52 26.59 6.40
C GLU A 52 -12.90 27.13 5.97
N GLU A 53 -13.96 26.34 6.10
CA GLU A 53 -15.36 26.77 5.92
C GLU A 53 -15.71 27.93 6.87
N GLU A 54 -15.38 27.78 8.15
CA GLU A 54 -15.66 28.81 9.16
C GLU A 54 -14.86 30.09 8.90
N GLN A 55 -13.56 29.97 8.62
CA GLN A 55 -12.72 31.11 8.27
C GLN A 55 -13.24 31.85 7.04
N HIS A 56 -13.66 31.11 6.01
CA HIS A 56 -14.22 31.70 4.81
C HIS A 56 -15.50 32.48 5.10
N ARG A 57 -16.40 31.92 5.92
CA ARG A 57 -17.62 32.61 6.36
C ARG A 57 -17.33 33.88 7.13
N GLU A 58 -16.35 33.86 8.05
CA GLU A 58 -15.91 35.07 8.75
C GLU A 58 -15.38 36.14 7.78
N ASP A 59 -14.57 35.74 6.80
CA ASP A 59 -13.99 36.65 5.83
C ASP A 59 -15.04 37.28 4.90
N VAL A 60 -16.03 36.49 4.47
CA VAL A 60 -17.20 36.98 3.72
C VAL A 60 -17.99 37.99 4.56
N ALA A 61 -18.25 37.69 5.84
CA ALA A 61 -18.96 38.59 6.74
C ALA A 61 -18.20 39.93 6.92
N ARG A 62 -16.88 39.87 7.11
CA ARG A 62 -16.02 41.07 7.21
C ARG A 62 -15.97 41.86 5.90
N PHE A 63 -15.97 41.18 4.76
CA PHE A 63 -16.02 41.83 3.45
C PHE A 63 -17.34 42.56 3.21
N LEU A 64 -18.47 41.90 3.48
CA LEU A 64 -19.80 42.52 3.41
C LEU A 64 -19.91 43.73 4.34
N GLY A 65 -19.41 43.62 5.57
CA GLY A 65 -19.39 44.75 6.53
C GLY A 65 -18.59 45.95 5.99
N ARG A 66 -17.44 45.72 5.36
CA ARG A 66 -16.66 46.79 4.70
C ARG A 66 -17.39 47.42 3.52
N GLN A 67 -18.08 46.63 2.70
CA GLN A 67 -18.88 47.14 1.58
C GLN A 67 -20.04 48.00 2.07
N MET A 68 -20.74 47.58 3.13
CA MET A 68 -21.82 48.37 3.73
C MET A 68 -21.32 49.72 4.27
N VAL A 69 -20.19 49.74 4.99
CA VAL A 69 -19.60 50.98 5.52
C VAL A 69 -19.11 51.90 4.39
N ALA A 70 -18.45 51.36 3.37
CA ALA A 70 -18.00 52.14 2.22
C ALA A 70 -19.16 52.76 1.43
N GLY A 71 -20.24 51.99 1.22
CA GLY A 71 -21.47 52.48 0.60
C GLY A 71 -22.14 53.59 1.41
N ALA A 72 -22.16 53.45 2.74
CA ALA A 72 -22.71 54.47 3.65
C ALA A 72 -21.86 55.75 3.71
N ALA A 73 -20.53 55.63 3.70
CA ALA A 73 -19.61 56.77 3.74
C ALA A 73 -19.54 57.55 2.43
N GLY A 74 -19.83 56.91 1.29
CA GLY A 74 -19.80 57.51 -0.05
C GLY A 74 -20.97 58.45 -0.40
N GLY A 75 -21.93 58.66 0.51
CA GLY A 75 -23.05 59.58 0.30
C GLY A 75 -24.06 59.14 -0.77
N GLY A 76 -24.09 57.85 -1.12
CA GLY A 76 -24.93 57.29 -2.18
C GLY A 76 -26.42 57.47 -1.88
N THR A 77 -27.09 58.22 -2.76
CA THR A 77 -28.54 58.38 -2.77
C THR A 77 -29.23 57.02 -2.88
N THR A 78 -29.84 56.61 -1.77
CA THR A 78 -30.65 55.40 -1.63
C THR A 78 -31.80 55.41 -2.64
N THR A 79 -31.56 54.88 -3.84
CA THR A 79 -32.64 54.53 -4.77
C THR A 79 -33.02 53.09 -4.45
N THR A 80 -33.98 53.01 -3.53
CA THR A 80 -34.56 51.96 -2.66
C THR A 80 -34.71 50.50 -3.17
N GLY A 81 -34.09 50.09 -4.28
CA GLY A 81 -34.26 48.72 -4.81
C GLY A 81 -33.04 48.04 -5.45
N SER A 82 -32.00 48.78 -5.88
CA SER A 82 -30.92 48.19 -6.69
C SER A 82 -29.57 47.98 -5.96
N ASP A 83 -29.34 48.64 -4.83
CA ASP A 83 -28.02 48.63 -4.14
C ASP A 83 -27.82 47.46 -3.18
N ILE A 84 -28.88 46.75 -2.77
CA ILE A 84 -28.76 45.58 -1.87
C ILE A 84 -28.53 44.27 -2.64
N THR A 85 -28.91 44.22 -3.91
CA THR A 85 -28.76 43.04 -4.78
C THR A 85 -27.31 42.54 -4.86
N PRO A 86 -26.28 43.40 -5.00
CA PRO A 86 -24.88 42.96 -4.99
C PRO A 86 -24.43 42.34 -3.66
N LEU A 87 -24.94 42.83 -2.52
CA LEU A 87 -24.63 42.30 -1.20
C LEU A 87 -25.24 40.91 -1.00
N ILE A 88 -26.49 40.72 -1.45
CA ILE A 88 -27.17 39.43 -1.41
C ILE A 88 -26.45 38.42 -2.32
N GLU A 89 -26.06 38.83 -3.52
CA GLU A 89 -25.33 37.97 -4.46
C GLU A 89 -23.97 37.57 -3.89
N THR A 90 -23.25 38.50 -3.27
CA THR A 90 -21.97 38.22 -2.60
C THR A 90 -22.14 37.25 -1.42
N ALA A 91 -23.19 37.42 -0.62
CA ALA A 91 -23.50 36.50 0.49
C ALA A 91 -23.85 35.10 -0.02
N LYS A 92 -24.62 34.99 -1.11
CA LYS A 92 -24.94 33.71 -1.76
C LYS A 92 -23.70 33.04 -2.32
N ALA A 93 -22.85 33.79 -3.02
CA ALA A 93 -21.59 33.28 -3.56
C ALA A 93 -20.69 32.74 -2.44
N GLY A 94 -20.59 33.45 -1.31
CA GLY A 94 -19.82 33.00 -0.15
C GLY A 94 -20.37 31.72 0.50
N GLU A 95 -21.69 31.52 0.56
CA GLU A 95 -22.28 30.26 1.03
C GLU A 95 -22.03 29.10 0.06
N VAL A 96 -22.05 29.36 -1.25
CA VAL A 96 -21.70 28.34 -2.26
C VAL A 96 -20.23 27.95 -2.14
N ASP A 97 -19.34 28.92 -1.97
CA ASP A 97 -17.91 28.68 -1.78
C ASP A 97 -17.63 27.89 -0.48
N ALA A 98 -18.29 28.25 0.62
CA ALA A 98 -18.25 27.49 1.87
C ALA A 98 -18.71 26.02 1.68
N ALA A 99 -19.80 25.81 0.93
CA ALA A 99 -20.28 24.47 0.61
C ALA A 99 -19.29 23.69 -0.26
N ILE A 100 -18.60 24.34 -1.20
CA ILE A 100 -17.56 23.74 -2.04
C ILE A 100 -16.35 23.32 -1.18
N ILE A 101 -15.89 24.17 -0.25
CA ILE A 101 -14.79 23.86 0.67
C ILE A 101 -15.12 22.60 1.48
N ARG A 102 -16.30 22.58 2.09
CA ARG A 102 -16.79 21.43 2.86
C ARG A 102 -16.86 20.17 2.00
N TYR A 103 -17.37 20.28 0.78
CA TYR A 103 -17.47 19.16 -0.15
C TYR A 103 -16.09 18.65 -0.60
N GLY A 104 -15.14 19.54 -0.88
CA GLY A 104 -13.76 19.21 -1.20
C GLY A 104 -13.10 18.39 -0.07
N GLY A 105 -13.23 18.85 1.18
CA GLY A 105 -12.77 18.11 2.35
C GLY A 105 -13.43 16.74 2.52
N ALA A 106 -14.72 16.63 2.22
CA ALA A 106 -15.44 15.35 2.25
C ALA A 106 -14.91 14.37 1.19
N ILE A 107 -14.61 14.83 -0.03
CA ILE A 107 -13.98 14.02 -1.07
C ILE A 107 -12.58 13.56 -0.64
N GLU A 108 -11.75 14.47 -0.13
CA GLU A 108 -10.40 14.14 0.32
C GLU A 108 -10.42 13.10 1.44
N SER A 109 -11.31 13.28 2.41
CA SER A 109 -11.54 12.32 3.48
C SER A 109 -11.99 10.95 2.95
N TRP A 110 -12.93 10.94 2.01
CA TRP A 110 -13.39 9.69 1.39
C TRP A 110 -12.26 8.98 0.64
N ARG A 111 -11.42 9.70 -0.11
CA ARG A 111 -10.24 9.13 -0.78
C ARG A 111 -9.27 8.50 0.22
N ALA A 112 -9.02 9.16 1.35
CA ALA A 112 -8.15 8.64 2.41
C ALA A 112 -8.77 7.40 3.11
N GLU A 113 -10.08 7.37 3.32
CA GLU A 113 -10.80 6.18 3.80
C GLU A 113 -10.69 5.00 2.82
N GLN A 114 -10.83 5.24 1.51
CA GLN A 114 -10.63 4.21 0.49
C GLN A 114 -9.19 3.68 0.50
N ALA A 115 -8.19 4.56 0.64
CA ALA A 115 -6.81 4.15 0.78
C ALA A 115 -6.60 3.27 2.03
N SER A 116 -7.22 3.62 3.17
CA SER A 116 -7.20 2.80 4.38
C SER A 116 -7.75 1.39 4.14
N ASN A 117 -8.89 1.28 3.47
CA ASN A 117 -9.52 0.00 3.17
C ASN A 117 -8.65 -0.84 2.23
N LEU A 118 -8.02 -0.21 1.23
CA LEU A 118 -7.07 -0.86 0.35
C LEU A 118 -5.86 -1.42 1.11
N TYR A 119 -5.27 -0.64 2.02
CA TYR A 119 -4.15 -1.10 2.84
C TYR A 119 -4.54 -2.26 3.76
N ARG A 120 -5.75 -2.26 4.33
CA ARG A 120 -6.27 -3.40 5.11
C ARG A 120 -6.45 -4.65 4.26
N ALA A 121 -6.96 -4.50 3.04
CA ALA A 121 -7.07 -5.60 2.09
C ALA A 121 -5.68 -6.18 1.77
N GLN A 122 -4.71 -5.32 1.45
CA GLN A 122 -3.32 -5.73 1.25
C GLN A 122 -2.72 -6.41 2.48
N ALA A 123 -3.02 -5.94 3.69
CA ALA A 123 -2.55 -6.57 4.92
C ALA A 123 -3.05 -8.02 5.05
N GLY A 124 -4.32 -8.25 4.70
CA GLY A 124 -4.90 -9.60 4.63
C GLY A 124 -4.24 -10.46 3.55
N GLU A 125 -3.98 -9.88 2.38
CA GLU A 125 -3.29 -10.56 1.28
C GLU A 125 -1.85 -10.94 1.65
N TYR A 126 -1.06 -10.04 2.25
CA TYR A 126 0.33 -10.33 2.66
C TYR A 126 0.41 -11.44 3.70
N ARG A 127 -0.53 -11.44 4.66
CA ARG A 127 -0.65 -12.54 5.64
C ARG A 127 -0.94 -13.85 4.91
N THR A 128 -1.97 -13.87 4.07
CA THR A 128 -2.38 -15.06 3.32
C THR A 128 -1.26 -15.56 2.39
N ALA A 129 -0.56 -14.66 1.70
CA ALA A 129 0.58 -14.97 0.85
C ALA A 129 1.75 -15.56 1.65
N GLY A 130 1.99 -15.08 2.87
CA GLY A 130 2.97 -15.69 3.78
C GLY A 130 2.62 -17.13 4.13
N TRP A 131 1.34 -17.41 4.40
CA TRP A 131 0.84 -18.77 4.68
C TRP A 131 0.88 -19.68 3.44
N VAL A 132 0.44 -19.19 2.27
CA VAL A 132 0.46 -19.93 1.00
C VAL A 132 1.90 -20.18 0.54
N GLY A 133 2.79 -19.20 0.70
CA GLY A 133 4.22 -19.34 0.42
C GLY A 133 4.88 -20.41 1.31
N ALA A 134 4.51 -20.48 2.58
CA ALA A 134 4.97 -21.54 3.48
C ALA A 134 4.41 -22.93 3.10
N GLY A 135 3.11 -23.04 2.80
CA GLY A 135 2.48 -24.29 2.38
C GLY A 135 3.04 -24.82 1.06
N SER A 136 3.20 -23.96 0.05
CA SER A 136 3.79 -24.31 -1.25
C SER A 136 5.28 -24.66 -1.14
N SER A 137 6.04 -23.99 -0.27
CA SER A 137 7.45 -24.33 -0.01
C SER A 137 7.58 -25.72 0.62
N LEU A 138 6.70 -26.08 1.55
CA LEU A 138 6.62 -27.43 2.12
C LEU A 138 6.29 -28.48 1.05
N ILE A 139 5.28 -28.22 0.22
CA ILE A 139 4.87 -29.15 -0.85
C ILE A 139 5.98 -29.33 -1.89
N ASN A 140 6.63 -28.25 -2.33
CA ASN A 140 7.74 -28.30 -3.28
C ASN A 140 8.96 -29.04 -2.70
N THR A 141 9.24 -28.86 -1.41
CA THR A 141 10.33 -29.58 -0.73
C THR A 141 10.07 -31.08 -0.71
N ILE A 142 8.83 -31.50 -0.42
CA ILE A 142 8.42 -32.91 -0.42
C ILE A 142 8.43 -33.48 -1.85
N GLY A 143 7.89 -32.75 -2.84
CA GLY A 143 7.84 -33.18 -4.24
C GLY A 143 9.20 -33.29 -4.91
N GLN A 144 10.13 -32.36 -4.64
CA GLN A 144 11.51 -32.46 -5.13
C GLN A 144 12.27 -33.64 -4.50
N TYR A 145 11.98 -33.97 -3.24
CA TYR A 145 12.58 -35.13 -2.59
C TYR A 145 12.08 -36.45 -3.20
N ASP A 146 10.76 -36.62 -3.38
CA ASP A 146 10.19 -37.82 -4.02
C ASP A 146 10.71 -37.99 -5.46
N TRP A 147 10.76 -36.91 -6.24
CA TRP A 147 11.28 -36.93 -7.62
C TRP A 147 12.77 -37.31 -7.69
N LYS A 148 13.63 -36.68 -6.88
CA LYS A 148 15.07 -37.03 -6.83
C LYS A 148 15.31 -38.46 -6.34
N SER A 149 14.43 -38.99 -5.48
CA SER A 149 14.52 -40.36 -4.98
C SER A 149 14.10 -41.41 -6.03
N LYS A 150 13.08 -41.11 -6.85
CA LYS A 150 12.58 -42.01 -7.91
C LYS A 150 13.41 -41.96 -9.19
N TYR A 151 14.01 -40.81 -9.51
CA TYR A 151 14.89 -40.65 -10.67
C TYR A 151 16.22 -40.06 -10.23
N PRO A 152 17.08 -40.85 -9.55
CA PRO A 152 18.43 -40.40 -9.27
C PRO A 152 19.11 -40.15 -10.61
N THR A 153 19.34 -38.88 -10.95
CA THR A 153 20.08 -38.46 -12.14
C THR A 153 21.56 -38.78 -11.97
N THR A 154 21.87 -40.06 -11.79
CA THR A 154 23.20 -40.61 -11.99
C THR A 154 23.24 -41.11 -13.43
N ARG A 155 23.36 -40.17 -14.38
CA ARG A 155 24.11 -40.53 -15.58
C ARG A 155 25.54 -40.74 -15.11
N LYS A 156 25.85 -41.95 -14.64
CA LYS A 156 27.22 -42.44 -14.60
C LYS A 156 27.70 -42.34 -16.04
N PHE A 157 28.41 -41.27 -16.36
CA PHE A 157 29.10 -41.15 -17.63
C PHE A 157 30.04 -42.34 -17.68
N LYS A 158 29.68 -43.39 -18.44
CA LYS A 158 30.60 -44.48 -18.72
C LYS A 158 31.71 -43.85 -19.55
N PRO A 159 32.94 -43.67 -19.01
CA PRO A 159 34.03 -43.14 -19.81
C PRO A 159 34.19 -44.03 -21.04
N SER A 160 34.13 -43.45 -22.23
CA SER A 160 34.37 -44.18 -23.47
C SER A 160 35.74 -44.86 -23.39
N PRO A 161 35.94 -46.05 -24.00
CA PRO A 161 37.18 -46.81 -23.87
C PRO A 161 38.45 -46.04 -24.28
N LEU A 162 38.29 -44.93 -25.01
CA LEU A 162 39.37 -44.00 -25.36
C LEU A 162 39.86 -43.19 -24.14
N THR A 163 38.97 -42.72 -23.27
CA THR A 163 39.35 -41.95 -22.07
C THR A 163 40.07 -42.80 -21.01
N LYS A 164 39.81 -44.12 -20.97
CA LYS A 164 40.60 -45.05 -20.14
C LYS A 164 42.04 -45.18 -20.64
N LYS A 165 42.26 -45.15 -21.96
CA LYS A 165 43.62 -45.21 -22.54
C LYS A 165 44.41 -43.94 -22.21
N TRP A 166 43.80 -42.77 -22.32
CA TRP A 166 44.45 -41.50 -21.93
C TRP A 166 44.80 -41.48 -20.44
N ALA A 167 43.86 -41.88 -19.56
CA ALA A 167 44.12 -41.95 -18.12
C ALA A 167 45.15 -43.02 -17.73
N LEU A 168 45.26 -44.13 -18.46
CA LEU A 168 46.34 -45.11 -18.24
C LEU A 168 47.69 -44.61 -18.77
N LYS A 169 47.70 -43.90 -19.91
CA LYS A 169 48.94 -43.38 -20.52
C LYS A 169 49.60 -42.33 -19.62
N GLU A 170 48.80 -41.50 -18.94
CA GLU A 170 49.26 -40.50 -17.98
C GLU A 170 49.79 -41.14 -16.68
N LYS A 171 49.19 -42.26 -16.25
CA LYS A 171 49.59 -42.96 -15.01
C LYS A 171 50.83 -43.86 -15.16
N PHE A 172 51.18 -44.26 -16.39
CA PHE A 172 52.33 -45.15 -16.66
C PHE A 172 53.48 -44.50 -17.46
N GLY A 173 53.44 -43.19 -17.74
CA GLY A 173 54.63 -42.43 -18.17
C GLY A 173 55.37 -42.97 -19.40
N LEU A 174 54.67 -43.60 -20.34
CA LEU A 174 55.27 -44.06 -21.61
C LEU A 174 54.94 -43.01 -22.69
N ARG A 175 55.98 -42.29 -23.14
CA ARG A 175 55.91 -41.35 -24.29
C ARG A 175 55.40 -42.11 -25.52
#